data_AF-A0A0D8Y2X2-F1
#
_entry.id   AF-A0A0D8Y2X2-F1
#
_cell.length_a   1.000
_cell.length_b   1.000
_cell.length_c   1.000
_cell.angle_alpha   90.00
_cell.angle_beta   90.00
_cell.angle_gamma   90.00
#
_symmetry.space_group_name_H-M   'P 1'
#
loop_
_entity.id
_entity.type
_entity.pdbx_description
1 polymer ?
#
loop_
_entity_poly.entity_id
_entity_poly.type
_entity_poly.pdbx_seq_one_letter_code
_entity_poly.pdbx_strand_id
1 'polypeptide(L)'
;MLSRFLENLRMTDDVSRLFGEVIIDTTQNANSALVRAVRRFVSDAPVMNINGVSSDENTIGVRVYEPFEITRFVKIISSASYNENSLSTVRALLRNAKIVEINEAQSHLAERALNAWRHGANNSLPQLHEVIAAIVPGRSVITQAESLIC
;
A
#
# COMPACT_ATOMS: atom_id res chain seq x y z
N MET A 1 4.93 21.61 2.38
CA MET A 1 5.39 20.24 2.70
C MET A 1 5.67 19.39 1.47
N LEU A 2 4.99 19.62 0.33
CA LEU A 2 5.41 19.05 -0.97
C LEU A 2 6.91 19.25 -1.26
N SER A 3 7.48 20.42 -0.94
CA SER A 3 8.92 20.67 -1.09
C SER A 3 9.77 19.69 -0.26
N ARG A 4 9.36 19.39 0.97
CA ARG A 4 10.05 18.47 1.89
C ARG A 4 9.86 17.00 1.48
N PHE A 5 8.74 16.65 0.85
CA PHE A 5 8.53 15.35 0.23
C PHE A 5 9.42 15.17 -1.00
N LEU A 6 9.46 16.18 -1.89
CA LEU A 6 10.33 16.18 -3.07
C LEU A 6 11.82 16.23 -2.71
N GLU A 7 12.21 16.86 -1.60
CA GLU A 7 13.58 16.85 -1.06
C GLU A 7 14.05 15.44 -0.66
N ASN A 8 13.12 14.58 -0.23
CA ASN A 8 13.41 13.21 0.19
C ASN A 8 13.16 12.17 -0.91
N LEU A 9 12.52 12.58 -2.02
CA LEU A 9 12.32 11.74 -3.19
C LEU A 9 13.58 11.77 -4.05
N ARG A 10 14.24 10.61 -4.18
CA ARG A 10 15.35 10.42 -5.10
C ARG A 10 14.94 9.43 -6.18
N MET A 11 15.18 9.81 -7.43
CA MET A 11 15.00 8.93 -8.58
C MET A 11 16.38 8.50 -9.07
N THR A 12 16.52 7.22 -9.39
CA THR A 12 17.75 6.64 -9.93
C THR A 12 17.38 5.57 -10.95
N ASP A 13 18.14 5.49 -12.02
CA ASP A 13 18.16 4.38 -12.98
C ASP A 13 19.17 3.29 -12.60
N ASP A 14 20.05 3.60 -11.63
CA ASP A 14 21.08 2.72 -11.09
C ASP A 14 20.63 2.12 -9.75
N VAL A 15 20.34 0.82 -9.76
CA VAL A 15 19.90 0.06 -8.57
C VAL A 15 20.99 -0.09 -7.51
N SER A 16 22.27 0.06 -7.86
CA SER A 16 23.37 -0.05 -6.90
C SER A 16 23.42 1.10 -5.90
N ARG A 17 22.75 2.20 -6.23
CA ARG A 17 22.63 3.39 -5.37
C ARG A 17 21.47 3.32 -4.41
N LEU A 18 20.67 2.26 -4.48
CA LEU A 18 19.53 2.06 -3.60
C LEU A 18 20.00 1.55 -2.24
N PHE A 19 19.44 2.15 -1.20
CA PHE A 19 19.58 1.76 0.18
C PHE A 19 18.20 1.94 0.83
N GLY A 20 17.84 1.07 1.77
CA GLY A 20 16.55 1.19 2.44
C GLY A 20 16.25 0.01 3.35
N GLU A 21 15.31 0.25 4.26
CA GLU A 21 14.85 -0.75 5.23
C GLU A 21 13.70 -1.62 4.69
N VAL A 22 12.98 -1.13 3.67
CA VAL A 22 11.86 -1.83 3.03
C VAL A 22 11.88 -1.54 1.53
N ILE A 23 11.68 -2.58 0.71
CA ILE A 23 11.49 -2.45 -0.73
C ILE A 23 9.98 -2.46 -1.00
N ILE A 24 9.45 -1.45 -1.68
CA ILE A 24 8.06 -1.45 -2.16
C ILE A 24 8.08 -1.84 -3.63
N ASP A 25 7.55 -3.03 -3.92
CA ASP A 25 7.44 -3.55 -5.29
C ASP A 25 6.06 -3.26 -5.86
N THR A 26 6.05 -2.48 -6.94
CA THR A 26 4.86 -2.16 -7.73
C THR A 26 4.89 -2.82 -9.11
N THR A 27 5.91 -3.66 -9.39
CA THR A 27 6.03 -4.36 -10.67
C THR A 27 4.97 -5.45 -10.79
N GLN A 28 4.29 -5.52 -11.95
CA GLN A 28 3.14 -6.41 -12.18
C GLN A 28 3.45 -7.91 -12.02
N ASN A 29 4.73 -8.29 -11.97
CA ASN A 29 5.18 -9.67 -11.91
C ASN A 29 5.82 -9.98 -10.57
N ALA A 30 5.38 -11.05 -9.93
CA ALA A 30 6.06 -11.61 -8.76
C ALA A 30 7.53 -11.90 -9.09
N ASN A 31 8.45 -11.51 -8.20
CA ASN A 31 9.88 -11.74 -8.35
C ASN A 31 10.48 -11.16 -9.66
N SER A 32 10.11 -9.92 -9.99
CA SER A 32 10.60 -9.26 -11.19
C SER A 32 12.13 -9.19 -11.25
N ALA A 33 12.68 -9.06 -12.46
CA ALA A 33 14.13 -8.87 -12.65
C ALA A 33 14.65 -7.65 -11.89
N LEU A 34 13.81 -6.61 -11.75
CA LEU A 34 14.14 -5.41 -10.98
C LEU A 34 14.27 -5.73 -9.49
N VAL A 35 13.28 -6.39 -8.88
CA VAL A 35 13.37 -6.79 -7.46
C VAL A 35 14.57 -7.69 -7.20
N ARG A 36 14.84 -8.65 -8.10
CA ARG A 36 16.05 -9.49 -8.00
C ARG A 36 17.33 -8.69 -8.07
N ALA A 37 17.39 -7.65 -8.89
CA ALA A 37 18.55 -6.76 -8.98
C ALA A 37 18.71 -5.92 -7.70
N VAL A 38 17.63 -5.33 -7.19
CA VAL A 38 17.65 -4.53 -5.94
C VAL A 38 18.08 -5.38 -4.75
N ARG A 39 17.59 -6.61 -4.63
CA ARG A 39 17.97 -7.55 -3.57
C ARG A 39 19.44 -7.94 -3.56
N ARG A 40 20.20 -7.73 -4.65
CA ARG A 40 21.65 -7.92 -4.62
C ARG A 40 22.37 -6.86 -3.80
N PHE A 41 21.78 -5.67 -3.68
CA PHE A 41 22.34 -4.54 -2.94
C PHE A 41 21.67 -4.35 -1.58
N VAL A 42 20.42 -4.79 -1.44
CA VAL A 42 19.64 -4.71 -0.20
C VAL A 42 19.05 -6.09 0.11
N SER A 43 19.91 -7.05 0.44
CA SER A 43 19.54 -8.47 0.57
C SER A 43 18.55 -8.77 1.68
N ASP A 44 18.64 -8.03 2.77
CA ASP A 44 17.92 -8.33 4.01
C ASP A 44 16.63 -7.51 4.14
N ALA A 45 16.37 -6.59 3.21
CA ALA A 45 15.18 -5.75 3.27
C ALA A 45 13.92 -6.56 2.91
N PRO A 46 12.88 -6.54 3.76
CA PRO A 46 11.58 -7.08 3.39
C PRO A 46 11.02 -6.38 2.15
N VAL A 47 10.32 -7.15 1.32
CA VAL A 47 9.65 -6.66 0.14
C VAL A 47 8.15 -6.57 0.42
N MET A 48 7.59 -5.37 0.35
CA MET A 48 6.14 -5.16 0.28
C MET A 48 5.71 -5.20 -1.18
N ASN A 49 5.05 -6.28 -1.62
CA ASN A 49 4.56 -6.41 -2.99
C ASN A 49 3.09 -5.99 -3.09
N ILE A 50 2.82 -4.90 -3.79
CA ILE A 50 1.47 -4.32 -3.94
C ILE A 50 0.56 -5.14 -4.86
N ASN A 51 1.12 -6.04 -5.67
CA ASN A 51 0.34 -6.97 -6.49
C ASN A 51 -0.11 -8.22 -5.72
N GLY A 52 0.23 -8.32 -4.43
CA GLY A 52 -0.31 -9.35 -3.56
C GLY A 52 0.29 -10.75 -3.73
N VAL A 53 1.30 -10.92 -4.57
CA VAL A 53 1.96 -12.22 -4.75
C VAL A 53 3.22 -12.28 -3.89
N SER A 54 3.23 -13.21 -2.94
CA SER A 54 4.44 -13.56 -2.20
C SER A 54 5.31 -14.47 -3.06
N SER A 55 6.59 -14.13 -3.19
CA SER A 55 7.59 -14.96 -3.88
C SER A 55 8.43 -15.81 -2.93
N ASP A 56 8.48 -15.42 -1.65
CA ASP A 56 9.34 -15.98 -0.61
C ASP A 56 8.93 -15.44 0.77
N GLU A 57 9.57 -15.93 1.82
CA GLU A 57 9.30 -15.57 3.22
C GLU A 57 9.51 -14.09 3.56
N ASN A 58 10.35 -13.38 2.80
CA ASN A 58 10.64 -11.97 3.01
C ASN A 58 9.80 -11.05 2.11
N THR A 59 8.96 -11.61 1.24
CA THR A 59 8.01 -10.86 0.42
C THR A 59 6.61 -10.91 1.02
N ILE A 60 6.14 -9.79 1.56
CA ILE A 60 4.80 -9.60 2.09
C ILE A 60 3.87 -9.11 0.98
N GLY A 61 2.88 -9.92 0.63
CA GLY A 61 1.83 -9.51 -0.31
C GLY A 61 0.88 -8.51 0.33
N VAL A 62 0.66 -7.37 -0.31
CA VAL A 62 -0.27 -6.33 0.13
C VAL A 62 -1.20 -5.98 -1.02
N ARG A 63 -2.51 -5.93 -0.77
CA ARG A 63 -3.51 -5.41 -1.70
C ARG A 63 -3.83 -3.96 -1.35
N VAL A 64 -3.63 -3.08 -2.33
CA VAL A 64 -4.01 -1.67 -2.28
C VAL A 64 -5.39 -1.47 -2.92
N TYR A 65 -6.14 -0.49 -2.41
CA TYR A 65 -7.48 -0.15 -2.89
C TYR A 65 -7.50 1.26 -3.47
N GLU A 66 -7.79 1.39 -4.76
CA GLU A 66 -7.78 2.70 -5.44
C GLU A 66 -9.07 3.52 -5.21
N PRO A 67 -9.02 4.86 -5.15
CA PRO A 67 -7.80 5.69 -5.23
C PRO A 67 -7.02 5.72 -3.91
N PHE A 68 -5.77 5.25 -3.94
CA PHE A 68 -5.01 4.95 -2.72
C PHE A 68 -4.69 6.19 -1.87
N GLU A 69 -4.53 7.34 -2.52
CA GLU A 69 -4.26 8.63 -1.89
C GLU A 69 -5.38 9.03 -0.93
N ILE A 70 -6.60 8.57 -1.20
CA ILE A 70 -7.81 8.88 -0.42
C ILE A 70 -8.17 7.72 0.50
N THR A 71 -8.23 6.49 -0.04
CA THR A 71 -8.65 5.31 0.72
C THR A 71 -7.68 5.01 1.86
N ARG A 72 -6.35 5.07 1.60
CA ARG A 72 -5.27 4.83 2.56
C ARG A 72 -5.53 3.66 3.50
N PHE A 73 -6.02 2.57 2.95
CA PHE A 73 -6.15 1.29 3.64
C PHE A 73 -5.69 0.18 2.70
N VAL A 74 -5.18 -0.89 3.29
CA VAL A 74 -4.62 -2.04 2.58
C VAL A 74 -5.00 -3.32 3.27
N LYS A 75 -4.96 -4.42 2.52
CA LYS A 75 -5.06 -5.76 3.09
C LYS A 75 -3.71 -6.43 2.97
N ILE A 76 -3.16 -6.90 4.08
CA ILE A 76 -2.03 -7.84 4.02
C ILE A 76 -2.60 -9.20 3.62
N ILE A 77 -2.08 -9.76 2.53
CA ILE A 77 -2.49 -11.08 2.03
C ILE A 77 -1.71 -12.09 2.84
N SER A 78 -2.39 -12.92 3.63
CA SER A 78 -1.75 -13.98 4.41
C SER A 78 -1.05 -15.00 3.50
N SER A 79 0.15 -15.42 3.89
CA SER A 79 0.89 -16.55 3.33
C SER A 79 1.36 -17.42 4.48
N ALA A 80 1.44 -18.73 4.24
CA ALA A 80 1.90 -19.70 5.23
C ALA A 80 3.40 -19.54 5.56
N SER A 81 4.16 -18.81 4.74
CA SER A 81 5.62 -18.80 4.77
C SER A 81 6.24 -17.48 5.19
N TYR A 82 5.48 -16.49 5.68
CA TYR A 82 6.09 -15.19 6.00
C TYR A 82 7.01 -15.25 7.20
N ASN A 83 8.12 -14.52 7.09
CA ASN A 83 8.95 -14.17 8.21
C ASN A 83 8.23 -13.10 9.07
N GLU A 84 8.02 -13.41 10.35
CA GLU A 84 7.34 -12.51 11.30
C GLU A 84 8.05 -11.15 11.44
N ASN A 85 9.38 -11.13 11.36
CA ASN A 85 10.13 -9.86 11.41
C ASN A 85 9.81 -9.01 10.19
N SER A 86 9.82 -9.60 8.99
CA SER A 86 9.47 -8.94 7.74
C SER A 86 8.04 -8.39 7.77
N LEU A 87 7.09 -9.18 8.27
CA LEU A 87 5.70 -8.76 8.45
C LEU A 87 5.59 -7.58 9.44
N SER A 88 6.31 -7.64 10.56
CA SER A 88 6.30 -6.59 11.57
C SER A 88 6.86 -5.27 11.03
N THR A 89 7.92 -5.32 10.22
CA THR A 89 8.52 -4.15 9.57
C THR A 89 7.57 -3.52 8.57
N VAL A 90 6.90 -4.31 7.73
CA VAL A 90 5.89 -3.80 6.79
C VAL A 90 4.71 -3.18 7.54
N ARG A 91 4.21 -3.81 8.60
CA ARG A 91 3.16 -3.22 9.46
C ARG A 91 3.60 -1.92 10.11
N ALA A 92 4.86 -1.83 10.55
CA ALA A 92 5.41 -0.60 11.11
C ALA A 92 5.46 0.53 10.06
N LEU A 93 5.89 0.22 8.83
CA LEU A 93 5.88 1.16 7.72
C LEU A 93 4.46 1.68 7.44
N LEU A 94 3.47 0.78 7.30
CA LEU A 94 2.08 1.15 7.05
C LEU A 94 1.51 2.04 8.16
N ARG A 95 1.78 1.69 9.42
CA ARG A 95 1.35 2.49 10.58
C ARG A 95 1.99 3.88 10.60
N ASN A 96 3.29 3.97 10.36
CA ASN A 96 4.01 5.25 10.29
C ASN A 96 3.48 6.11 9.14
N ALA A 97 3.12 5.49 8.02
CA ALA A 97 2.46 6.12 6.89
C ALA A 97 0.95 6.33 7.08
N LYS A 98 0.38 6.11 8.29
CA LYS A 98 -1.06 6.26 8.61
C LYS A 98 -1.98 5.51 7.62
N ILE A 99 -1.54 4.35 7.15
CA ILE A 99 -2.30 3.42 6.30
C ILE A 99 -2.91 2.35 7.21
N VAL A 100 -4.21 2.09 7.04
CA VAL A 100 -4.95 1.12 7.86
C VAL A 100 -4.86 -0.28 7.25
N GLU A 101 -4.47 -1.27 8.03
CA GLU A 101 -4.64 -2.69 7.67
C GLU A 101 -6.10 -3.11 7.90
N ILE A 102 -6.75 -3.67 6.89
CA ILE A 102 -8.13 -4.17 6.95
C ILE A 102 -8.17 -5.70 6.90
N ASN A 103 -9.20 -6.28 7.52
CA ASN A 103 -9.41 -7.73 7.53
C ASN A 103 -10.17 -8.24 6.27
N GLU A 104 -10.38 -9.55 6.19
CA GLU A 104 -11.07 -10.20 5.06
C GLU A 104 -12.49 -9.68 4.82
N ALA A 105 -13.29 -9.54 5.89
CA ALA A 105 -14.66 -9.08 5.79
C ALA A 105 -14.73 -7.63 5.28
N GLN A 106 -13.85 -6.77 5.78
CA GLN A 106 -13.70 -5.40 5.32
C GLN A 106 -13.19 -5.33 3.88
N SER A 107 -12.29 -6.24 3.48
CA SER A 107 -11.79 -6.35 2.11
C SER A 107 -12.91 -6.65 1.12
N HIS A 108 -13.76 -7.64 1.40
CA HIS A 108 -14.92 -7.94 0.56
C HIS A 108 -15.90 -6.77 0.49
N LEU A 109 -16.13 -6.08 1.61
CA LEU A 109 -16.96 -4.87 1.62
C LEU A 109 -16.34 -3.77 0.75
N ALA A 110 -15.04 -3.54 0.88
CA ALA A 110 -14.30 -2.54 0.13
C ALA A 110 -14.37 -2.77 -1.37
N GLU A 111 -14.15 -4.01 -1.83
CA GLU A 111 -14.23 -4.36 -3.26
C GLU A 111 -15.61 -4.04 -3.83
N ARG A 112 -16.68 -4.46 -3.14
CA ARG A 112 -18.05 -4.18 -3.60
C ARG A 112 -18.37 -2.69 -3.59
N ALA A 113 -18.06 -2.00 -2.50
CA ALA A 113 -18.46 -0.61 -2.29
C ALA A 113 -17.67 0.34 -3.21
N LEU A 114 -16.36 0.12 -3.38
CA LEU A 114 -15.54 0.90 -4.31
C LEU A 114 -15.91 0.63 -5.76
N ASN A 115 -16.22 -0.62 -6.14
CA ASN A 115 -16.69 -0.91 -7.50
C ASN A 115 -18.06 -0.27 -7.78
N ALA A 116 -18.99 -0.32 -6.83
CA ALA A 116 -20.28 0.36 -6.95
C ALA A 116 -20.11 1.89 -7.10
N TRP A 117 -19.18 2.48 -6.34
CA TRP A 117 -18.84 3.90 -6.46
C TRP A 117 -18.21 4.23 -7.83
N ARG A 118 -17.29 3.41 -8.34
CA ARG A 118 -16.64 3.64 -9.66
C ARG A 118 -17.61 3.53 -10.84
N HIS A 119 -18.59 2.62 -10.75
CA HIS A 119 -19.49 2.29 -11.86
C HIS A 119 -20.89 2.89 -11.74
N GLY A 120 -21.20 3.60 -10.65
CA GLY A 120 -22.50 4.26 -10.50
C GLY A 120 -22.57 5.51 -11.38
N ALA A 121 -23.37 5.43 -12.43
CA ALA A 121 -23.48 6.46 -13.46
C ALA A 121 -24.44 7.62 -13.14
N ASN A 122 -24.99 7.76 -11.93
CA ASN A 122 -26.07 8.73 -11.67
C ASN A 122 -25.97 9.39 -10.29
N ASN A 123 -26.45 10.64 -10.23
CA ASN A 123 -26.30 11.72 -9.22
C ASN A 123 -26.71 11.42 -7.75
N SER A 124 -26.71 10.17 -7.32
CA SER A 124 -27.10 9.73 -5.98
C SER A 124 -26.15 8.65 -5.43
N LEU A 125 -24.88 8.70 -5.82
CA LEU A 125 -23.84 7.89 -5.18
C LEU A 125 -23.41 8.55 -3.85
N PRO A 126 -23.18 7.74 -2.79
CA PRO A 126 -22.53 8.23 -1.58
C PRO A 126 -21.16 8.81 -1.93
N GLN A 127 -20.79 9.89 -1.26
CA GLN A 127 -19.47 10.47 -1.49
C GLN A 127 -18.40 9.44 -1.08
N LEU A 128 -17.25 9.44 -1.76
CA LEU A 128 -16.18 8.44 -1.52
C LEU A 128 -15.79 8.35 -0.03
N HIS A 129 -15.88 9.46 0.70
CA HIS A 129 -15.61 9.49 2.14
C HIS A 129 -16.61 8.68 2.97
N GLU A 130 -17.90 8.66 2.60
CA GLU A 130 -18.95 7.87 3.25
C GLU A 130 -18.73 6.37 3.00
N VAL A 131 -18.32 6.04 1.77
CA VAL A 131 -17.93 4.67 1.39
C VAL A 131 -16.74 4.20 2.23
N ILE A 132 -15.72 5.03 2.39
CA ILE A 132 -14.54 4.70 3.22
C ILE A 132 -14.92 4.55 4.69
N ALA A 133 -15.76 5.44 5.24
CA ALA A 133 -16.21 5.37 6.63
C ALA A 133 -17.01 4.09 6.93
N ALA A 134 -17.76 3.57 5.95
CA ALA A 134 -18.46 2.30 6.08
C ALA A 134 -17.50 1.09 6.10
N ILE A 135 -16.35 1.17 5.42
CA ILE A 135 -15.34 0.10 5.37
C ILE A 135 -14.47 0.10 6.64
N VAL A 136 -14.07 1.30 7.09
CA VAL A 136 -13.23 1.50 8.28
C VAL A 136 -13.94 2.48 9.23
N PRO A 137 -14.80 1.97 10.13
CA PRO A 137 -15.54 2.81 11.08
C PRO A 137 -14.59 3.61 11.99
N GLY A 138 -14.88 4.90 12.18
CA GLY A 138 -14.10 5.78 13.06
C GLY A 138 -12.94 6.55 12.41
N ARG A 139 -12.74 6.42 11.10
CA ARG A 139 -11.77 7.24 10.36
C ARG A 139 -12.33 8.64 10.10
N SER A 140 -11.66 9.69 10.57
CA SER A 140 -11.93 11.07 10.16
C SER A 140 -11.45 11.32 8.73
N VAL A 141 -12.24 12.10 7.99
CA VAL A 141 -12.06 12.40 6.56
C VAL A 141 -10.75 13.16 6.36
N ILE A 142 -9.81 12.61 5.59
CA ILE A 142 -8.73 13.42 5.01
C ILE A 142 -9.31 14.04 3.74
N THR A 143 -9.76 15.28 3.83
CA THR A 143 -10.18 16.03 2.63
C THR A 143 -8.93 16.35 1.79
N GLN A 144 -9.06 16.48 0.47
CA GLN A 144 -7.91 16.83 -0.41
C GLN A 144 -7.19 18.14 0.02
N ALA A 145 -7.86 19.00 0.79
CA ALA A 145 -7.25 20.17 1.43
C ALA A 145 -6.16 19.79 2.46
N GLU A 146 -6.32 18.67 3.17
CA GLU A 146 -5.34 18.15 4.13
C GLU A 146 -4.19 17.37 3.45
N SER A 147 -4.39 16.82 2.25
CA SER A 147 -3.30 16.19 1.48
C SER A 147 -2.27 17.19 0.92
N LEU A 148 -2.62 18.48 0.84
CA LEU A 148 -1.71 19.56 0.43
C LEU A 148 -0.92 20.17 1.61
N ILE A 149 -1.27 19.79 2.85
CA ILE A 149 -0.71 20.35 4.08
C ILE A 149 0.20 19.33 4.79
N CYS A 150 0.42 18.12 4.26
CA CYS A 150 1.38 17.14 4.81
C CYS A 150 2.57 16.88 3.88
#